data_AF-A0A847RYR7-F1
#
_entry.id   AF-A0A847RYR7-F1
#
_cell.length_a   1.000
_cell.length_b   1.000
_cell.length_c   1.000
_cell.angle_alpha   90.00
_cell.angle_beta   90.00
_cell.angle_gamma   90.00
#
_symmetry.space_group_name_H-M   'P 1'
#
loop_
_entity.id
_entity.type
_entity.pdbx_description
1 polymer ?
#
loop_
_entity_poly.entity_id
_entity_poly.type
_entity_poly.pdbx_seq_one_letter_code
_entity_poly.pdbx_strand_id
1 'polypeptide(L)'
;MPTKTHLLLITLAAATFVSCKATTELVYLNVLKPAPVTIPAYVKSAGVVNRTTINPQNKAIDVVDRIFSLEGAQLDKEGAQSSVGGLADELRKNNRFNEVKALGELDLTTNAPGLFSAPLSWETVDKICREYQVDALFSLELFDTDSKISYAAIPVSLKTPFGNVPGIEHRASMLTSVKTGWRIYDPAGRNILDEFALNRDLTFSGRGINPVAAAGALINRKEAVKTVGIQAGQNYGMRIIPYRTRVTRDYYVKGTDNFRIARRKAQTGNWDGAAVLWKKETTNPDRTVAGRACYNMAIICEINGELDLAIKWSQKAYEEYNNRLALNYIRLLKNRKAGNEVLKQQEVE
;
A
#
# COMPACT_ATOMS: atom_id res chain seq x y z
N MET A 1 12.90 -17.10 -56.12
CA MET A 1 11.92 -18.01 -55.48
C MET A 1 12.69 -19.01 -54.63
N PRO A 2 12.50 -19.07 -53.31
CA PRO A 2 13.19 -20.06 -52.50
C PRO A 2 12.66 -21.46 -52.88
N THR A 3 13.57 -22.40 -53.15
CA THR A 3 13.22 -23.78 -53.50
C THR A 3 12.49 -24.45 -52.34
N LYS A 4 11.58 -25.38 -52.63
CA LYS A 4 10.74 -26.09 -51.62
C LYS A 4 11.56 -26.66 -50.45
N THR A 5 12.83 -27.00 -50.68
CA THR A 5 13.79 -27.50 -49.68
C THR A 5 14.20 -26.44 -48.65
N HIS A 6 14.36 -25.17 -49.06
CA HIS A 6 14.67 -24.07 -48.12
C HIS A 6 13.44 -23.69 -47.28
N LEU A 7 12.24 -23.78 -47.84
CA LEU A 7 11.00 -23.55 -47.08
C LEU A 7 10.78 -24.64 -46.01
N LEU A 8 11.17 -25.89 -46.30
CA LEU A 8 11.07 -27.03 -45.38
C LEU A 8 12.10 -26.96 -44.23
N LEU A 9 13.31 -26.46 -44.51
CA LEU A 9 14.34 -26.24 -43.50
C LEU A 9 14.01 -25.06 -42.56
N ILE A 10 13.37 -24.01 -43.09
CA ILE A 10 12.91 -22.87 -42.28
C ILE A 10 11.71 -23.25 -41.39
N THR A 11 10.78 -24.08 -41.87
CA THR A 11 9.68 -24.60 -41.03
C THR A 11 10.16 -25.60 -39.98
N LEU A 12 11.20 -26.40 -40.27
CA LEU A 12 11.79 -27.31 -39.28
C LEU A 12 12.61 -26.56 -38.21
N ALA A 13 13.29 -25.47 -38.57
CA ALA A 13 13.98 -24.60 -37.62
C ALA A 13 12.99 -23.83 -36.71
N ALA A 14 11.86 -23.37 -37.27
CA ALA A 14 10.80 -22.68 -36.51
C ALA A 14 10.05 -23.61 -35.51
N ALA A 15 10.03 -24.92 -35.76
CA ALA A 15 9.37 -25.89 -34.87
C ALA A 15 10.18 -26.25 -33.60
N THR A 16 11.47 -25.89 -33.52
CA THR A 16 12.33 -26.22 -32.36
C THR A 16 12.25 -25.22 -31.20
N PHE A 17 11.48 -24.14 -31.33
CA PHE A 17 11.27 -23.17 -30.24
C PHE A 17 10.05 -23.48 -29.35
N VAL A 18 9.35 -24.59 -29.57
CA VAL A 18 8.19 -24.97 -28.75
C VAL A 18 8.64 -25.80 -27.55
N SER A 19 8.67 -25.13 -26.38
CA SER A 19 8.66 -25.70 -25.03
C SER A 19 10.00 -25.96 -24.34
N CYS A 20 10.74 -24.89 -24.03
CA CYS A 20 11.50 -24.86 -22.77
C CYS A 20 10.51 -24.88 -21.59
N LYS A 21 10.02 -26.07 -21.22
CA LYS A 21 9.19 -26.26 -20.03
C LYS A 21 9.98 -25.73 -18.81
N ALA A 22 9.41 -24.78 -18.05
CA ALA A 22 10.06 -24.19 -16.89
C ALA A 22 10.61 -25.25 -15.91
N THR A 23 11.80 -25.00 -15.36
CA THR A 23 12.45 -25.86 -14.35
C THR A 23 11.96 -25.58 -12.93
N THR A 24 11.34 -24.42 -12.73
CA THR A 24 10.72 -23.96 -11.49
C THR A 24 9.23 -23.73 -11.66
N GLU A 25 8.52 -23.69 -10.54
CA GLU A 25 7.14 -23.22 -10.41
C GLU A 25 7.03 -22.24 -9.25
N LEU A 26 5.90 -21.51 -9.19
CA LEU A 26 5.62 -20.56 -8.12
C LEU A 26 4.78 -21.21 -7.02
N VAL A 27 5.20 -21.02 -5.78
CA VAL A 27 4.37 -21.20 -4.58
C VAL A 27 3.98 -19.84 -4.04
N TYR A 28 2.76 -19.75 -3.49
CA TYR A 28 2.27 -18.56 -2.83
C TYR A 28 2.33 -18.74 -1.31
N LEU A 29 2.84 -17.74 -0.60
CA LEU A 29 2.83 -17.68 0.85
C LEU A 29 2.11 -16.41 1.31
N ASN A 30 1.38 -16.50 2.42
CA ASN A 30 0.90 -15.34 3.14
C ASN A 30 1.93 -14.99 4.21
N VAL A 31 2.46 -13.78 4.16
CA VAL A 31 3.52 -13.33 5.06
C VAL A 31 3.05 -12.08 5.77
N LEU A 32 3.19 -12.07 7.10
CA LEU A 32 3.03 -10.87 7.90
C LEU A 32 4.27 -9.99 7.71
N LYS A 33 4.06 -8.72 7.38
CA LYS A 33 5.12 -7.71 7.29
C LYS A 33 4.94 -6.66 8.37
N PRO A 34 6.05 -6.14 8.94
CA PRO A 34 5.99 -5.05 9.89
C PRO A 34 5.35 -3.81 9.26
N ALA A 35 4.71 -3.02 10.12
CA ALA A 35 4.26 -1.69 9.76
C ALA A 35 5.45 -0.83 9.31
N PRO A 36 5.28 0.03 8.28
CA PRO A 36 6.29 1.00 7.89
C PRO A 36 6.78 1.90 9.01
N VAL A 37 5.91 2.21 9.98
CA VAL A 37 6.19 3.07 11.13
C VAL A 37 6.09 2.25 12.41
N THR A 38 7.15 2.25 13.20
CA THR A 38 7.18 1.59 14.51
C THR A 38 6.90 2.62 15.60
N ILE A 39 5.81 2.42 16.35
CA ILE A 39 5.48 3.23 17.52
C ILE A 39 6.13 2.59 18.76
N PRO A 40 6.95 3.32 19.55
CA PRO A 40 7.59 2.80 20.76
C PRO A 40 6.60 2.26 21.78
N ALA A 41 6.92 1.14 22.44
CA ALA A 41 5.98 0.41 23.32
C ALA A 41 5.40 1.25 24.48
N TYR A 42 6.12 2.27 24.96
CA TYR A 42 5.65 3.17 26.01
C TYR A 42 4.54 4.13 25.54
N VAL A 43 4.42 4.39 24.24
CA VAL A 43 3.35 5.24 23.69
C VAL A 43 2.06 4.42 23.71
N LYS A 44 1.12 4.74 24.59
CA LYS A 44 -0.17 4.04 24.72
C LYS A 44 -1.36 4.96 24.45
N SER A 45 -1.15 6.26 24.32
CA SER A 45 -2.18 7.25 23.99
C SER A 45 -1.74 8.17 22.84
N ALA A 46 -2.68 8.52 21.96
CA ALA A 46 -2.41 9.33 20.78
C ALA A 46 -3.33 10.57 20.71
N GLY A 47 -2.75 11.73 20.48
CA GLY A 47 -3.47 12.95 20.10
C GLY A 47 -3.41 13.14 18.59
N VAL A 48 -4.52 13.47 17.94
CA VAL A 48 -4.57 13.80 16.51
C VAL A 48 -5.00 15.25 16.35
N VAL A 49 -4.19 16.10 15.72
CA VAL A 49 -4.42 17.54 15.62
C VAL A 49 -4.39 18.02 14.17
N ASN A 50 -5.18 19.07 13.89
CA ASN A 50 -5.12 19.82 12.65
C ASN A 50 -4.23 21.07 12.81
N ARG A 51 -3.17 21.20 11.99
CA ARG A 51 -2.29 22.39 11.92
C ARG A 51 -2.39 23.15 10.58
N THR A 52 -3.38 22.83 9.75
CA THR A 52 -3.49 23.41 8.40
C THR A 52 -4.29 24.72 8.35
N THR A 53 -4.79 25.20 9.49
CA THR A 53 -5.50 26.47 9.60
C THR A 53 -4.55 27.66 9.40
N ILE A 54 -4.97 28.60 8.55
CA ILE A 54 -4.19 29.77 8.13
C ILE A 54 -4.47 30.94 9.07
N ASN A 55 -3.42 31.65 9.50
CA ASN A 55 -3.55 32.90 10.26
C ASN A 55 -4.25 33.99 9.39
N PRO A 56 -5.36 34.60 9.84
CA PRO A 56 -6.06 35.66 9.11
C PRO A 56 -5.21 36.88 8.76
N GLN A 57 -4.09 37.11 9.45
CA GLN A 57 -3.26 38.31 9.29
C GLN A 57 -2.40 38.33 8.01
N ASN A 58 -2.22 37.20 7.32
CA ASN A 58 -1.42 37.10 6.09
C ASN A 58 -2.26 37.14 4.79
N LYS A 59 -3.49 37.68 4.83
CA LYS A 59 -4.33 37.85 3.63
C LYS A 59 -3.91 39.07 2.81
N ALA A 60 -2.81 38.98 2.08
CA ALA A 60 -2.74 39.67 0.80
C ALA A 60 -3.54 38.80 -0.18
N ILE A 61 -4.57 39.34 -0.85
CA ILE A 61 -4.98 39.02 -2.23
C ILE A 61 -6.28 39.76 -2.63
N ASP A 62 -6.26 40.13 -3.92
CA ASP A 62 -7.19 40.91 -4.75
C ASP A 62 -8.67 40.51 -4.72
N VAL A 63 -9.50 41.51 -5.01
CA VAL A 63 -10.96 41.55 -4.80
C VAL A 63 -11.77 40.69 -5.79
N VAL A 64 -11.14 40.13 -6.83
CA VAL A 64 -11.85 39.39 -7.89
C VAL A 64 -11.98 37.88 -7.61
N ASP A 65 -11.09 37.29 -6.80
CA ASP A 65 -11.02 35.83 -6.54
C ASP A 65 -11.84 35.33 -5.32
N ARG A 66 -12.60 36.22 -4.67
CA ARG A 66 -13.21 35.92 -3.36
C ARG A 66 -14.17 34.73 -3.35
N ILE A 67 -14.94 34.48 -4.41
CA ILE A 67 -16.00 33.46 -4.36
C ILE A 67 -15.42 32.04 -4.48
N PHE A 68 -14.53 31.79 -5.43
CA PHE A 68 -13.88 30.47 -5.59
C PHE A 68 -12.83 30.21 -4.50
N SER A 69 -12.11 31.24 -4.05
CA SER A 69 -11.06 31.11 -3.02
C SER A 69 -11.64 30.90 -1.61
N LEU A 70 -12.79 31.52 -1.28
CA LEU A 70 -13.49 31.26 -0.01
C LEU A 70 -14.15 29.88 0.03
N GLU A 71 -14.70 29.40 -1.09
CA GLU A 71 -15.23 28.04 -1.19
C GLU A 71 -14.13 27.00 -1.03
N GLY A 72 -12.98 27.18 -1.70
CA GLY A 72 -11.81 26.30 -1.55
C GLY A 72 -11.27 26.25 -0.12
N ALA A 73 -11.08 27.40 0.53
CA ALA A 73 -10.58 27.46 1.91
C ALA A 73 -11.54 26.80 2.92
N GLN A 74 -12.86 26.94 2.71
CA GLN A 74 -13.85 26.27 3.55
C GLN A 74 -13.86 24.75 3.31
N LEU A 75 -13.73 24.33 2.05
CA LEU A 75 -13.60 22.91 1.68
C LEU A 75 -12.34 22.29 2.30
N ASP A 76 -11.20 22.97 2.24
CA ASP A 76 -9.95 22.50 2.84
C ASP A 76 -10.05 22.39 4.35
N LYS A 77 -10.69 23.37 5.01
CA LYS A 77 -10.95 23.33 6.45
C LYS A 77 -11.76 22.08 6.83
N GLU A 78 -12.86 21.83 6.12
CA GLU A 78 -13.74 20.70 6.41
C GLU A 78 -13.12 19.35 6.04
N GLY A 79 -12.36 19.30 4.94
CA GLY A 79 -11.61 18.12 4.51
C GLY A 79 -10.48 17.76 5.49
N ALA A 80 -9.75 18.76 5.98
CA ALA A 80 -8.70 18.60 6.99
C ALA A 80 -9.28 18.05 8.29
N GLN A 81 -10.39 18.63 8.77
CA GLN A 81 -11.08 18.13 9.97
C GLN A 81 -11.59 16.70 9.79
N SER A 82 -12.13 16.39 8.61
CA SER A 82 -12.58 15.04 8.26
C SER A 82 -11.42 14.03 8.20
N SER A 83 -10.23 14.48 7.79
CA SER A 83 -9.01 13.66 7.78
C SER A 83 -8.48 13.35 9.18
N VAL A 84 -8.52 14.35 10.07
CA VAL A 84 -8.23 14.15 11.50
C VAL A 84 -9.18 13.13 12.11
N GLY A 85 -10.48 13.25 11.83
CA GLY A 85 -11.47 12.27 12.25
C GLY A 85 -11.18 10.87 11.70
N GLY A 86 -10.94 10.76 10.40
CA GLY A 86 -10.63 9.49 9.74
C GLY A 86 -9.38 8.79 10.30
N LEU A 87 -8.32 9.55 10.57
CA LEU A 87 -7.12 9.00 11.22
C LEU A 87 -7.44 8.55 12.65
N ALA A 88 -8.06 9.42 13.46
CA ALA A 88 -8.39 9.10 14.85
C ALA A 88 -9.25 7.83 14.94
N ASP A 89 -10.25 7.68 14.07
CA ASP A 89 -11.10 6.49 14.02
C ASP A 89 -10.32 5.23 13.63
N GLU A 90 -9.36 5.34 12.71
CA GLU A 90 -8.52 4.20 12.34
C GLU A 90 -7.57 3.81 13.47
N LEU A 91 -7.00 4.78 14.17
CA LEU A 91 -6.17 4.52 15.35
C LEU A 91 -6.97 3.87 16.49
N ARG A 92 -8.26 4.23 16.67
CA ARG A 92 -9.15 3.62 17.68
C ARG A 92 -9.53 2.18 17.37
N LYS A 93 -9.65 1.81 16.10
CA LYS A 93 -9.91 0.42 15.70
C LYS A 93 -8.72 -0.49 15.97
N ASN A 94 -7.53 0.09 16.09
CA ASN A 94 -6.30 -0.63 16.37
C ASN A 94 -6.12 -0.79 17.89
N ASN A 95 -5.77 -1.99 18.34
CA ASN A 95 -5.44 -2.28 19.74
C ASN A 95 -4.08 -1.69 20.18
N ARG A 96 -3.38 -0.95 19.32
CA ARG A 96 -2.09 -0.34 19.62
C ARG A 96 -2.18 0.80 20.65
N PHE A 97 -3.32 1.48 20.74
CA PHE A 97 -3.52 2.59 21.69
C PHE A 97 -4.68 2.29 22.63
N ASN A 98 -4.50 2.63 23.90
CA ASN A 98 -5.55 2.58 24.91
C ASN A 98 -6.53 3.75 24.74
N GLU A 99 -6.01 4.89 24.29
CA GLU A 99 -6.80 6.11 24.13
C GLU A 99 -6.35 6.91 22.89
N VAL A 100 -7.31 7.42 22.13
CA VAL A 100 -7.07 8.28 20.96
C VAL A 100 -7.98 9.50 21.03
N LYS A 101 -7.37 10.68 21.12
CA LYS A 101 -8.05 11.99 21.22
C LYS A 101 -7.90 12.78 19.94
N ALA A 102 -9.01 13.19 19.33
CA ALA A 102 -9.00 14.17 18.25
C ALA A 102 -9.00 15.57 18.87
N LEU A 103 -7.90 16.30 18.76
CA LEU A 103 -7.61 17.52 19.52
C LEU A 103 -8.22 18.79 18.92
N GLY A 104 -9.08 18.67 17.91
CA GLY A 104 -9.76 19.81 17.29
C GLY A 104 -8.81 20.83 16.67
N GLU A 105 -9.30 22.06 16.51
CA GLU A 105 -8.51 23.21 16.02
C GLU A 105 -7.71 23.80 17.18
N LEU A 106 -6.40 23.49 17.22
CA LEU A 106 -5.47 24.24 18.05
C LEU A 106 -4.98 25.47 17.28
N ASP A 107 -4.58 26.52 17.99
CA ASP A 107 -3.96 27.71 17.41
C ASP A 107 -2.51 27.42 16.97
N LEU A 108 -2.39 26.46 16.04
CA LEU A 108 -1.16 26.02 15.41
C LEU A 108 -1.23 26.50 13.97
N THR A 109 -0.80 27.73 13.73
CA THR A 109 -0.85 28.33 12.39
C THR A 109 0.32 27.87 11.54
N THR A 110 0.08 27.62 10.26
CA THR A 110 1.13 27.54 9.24
C THR A 110 1.33 28.90 8.55
N ASN A 111 2.58 29.25 8.26
CA ASN A 111 2.93 30.45 7.49
C ASN A 111 2.88 30.20 5.97
N ALA A 112 2.67 28.96 5.54
CA ALA A 112 2.77 28.54 4.15
C ALA A 112 1.63 27.56 3.78
N PRO A 113 0.45 28.07 3.35
CA PRO A 113 -0.66 27.25 2.90
C PRO A 113 -0.25 26.28 1.77
N GLY A 114 -0.72 25.03 1.81
CA GLY A 114 -0.43 24.05 0.76
C GLY A 114 1.01 23.50 0.74
N LEU A 115 1.88 23.92 1.68
CA LEU A 115 3.23 23.39 1.85
C LEU A 115 3.36 22.56 3.13
N PHE A 116 4.29 21.60 3.11
CA PHE A 116 4.58 20.79 4.28
C PHE A 116 5.31 21.67 5.31
N SER A 117 4.67 21.91 6.45
CA SER A 117 5.17 22.85 7.46
C SER A 117 6.42 22.34 8.17
N ALA A 118 7.32 23.26 8.55
CA ALA A 118 8.47 22.92 9.40
C ALA A 118 8.00 22.28 10.73
N PRO A 119 8.78 21.35 11.33
CA PRO A 119 8.43 20.73 12.60
C PRO A 119 8.01 21.72 13.67
N LEU A 120 6.99 21.34 14.45
CA LEU A 120 6.66 22.04 15.69
C LEU A 120 7.86 22.00 16.64
N SER A 121 8.05 23.07 17.40
CA SER A 121 9.06 23.08 18.46
C SER A 121 8.70 22.04 19.53
N TRP A 122 9.71 21.46 20.17
CA TRP A 122 9.48 20.47 21.22
C TRP A 122 8.69 21.05 22.39
N GLU A 123 8.86 22.34 22.71
CA GLU A 123 8.09 23.02 23.75
C GLU A 123 6.59 23.04 23.43
N THR A 124 6.24 23.24 22.15
CA THR A 124 4.85 23.22 21.68
C THR A 124 4.28 21.81 21.76
N VAL A 125 5.02 20.81 21.28
CA VAL A 125 4.62 19.40 21.36
C VAL A 125 4.45 18.97 22.81
N ASP A 126 5.41 19.28 23.68
CA ASP A 126 5.38 18.97 25.11
C ASP A 126 4.16 19.60 25.79
N LYS A 127 3.84 20.86 25.46
CA LYS A 127 2.66 21.56 25.99
C LYS A 127 1.38 20.82 25.61
N ILE A 128 1.19 20.52 24.32
CA ILE A 128 -0.01 19.83 23.81
C ILE A 128 -0.14 18.44 24.44
N CYS A 129 0.94 17.65 24.42
CA CYS A 129 0.93 16.29 24.95
C CYS A 129 0.61 16.27 26.46
N ARG A 130 1.12 17.23 27.23
CA ARG A 130 0.79 17.35 28.67
C ARG A 130 -0.64 17.81 28.92
N GLU A 131 -1.10 18.82 28.18
CA GLU A 131 -2.44 19.39 28.33
C GLU A 131 -3.52 18.34 28.02
N TYR A 132 -3.34 17.58 26.95
CA TYR A 132 -4.29 16.55 26.53
C TYR A 132 -3.98 15.15 27.06
N GLN A 133 -2.92 14.99 27.86
CA GLN A 133 -2.49 13.72 28.43
C GLN A 133 -2.38 12.63 27.35
N VAL A 134 -1.53 12.86 26.35
CA VAL A 134 -1.25 11.93 25.27
C VAL A 134 0.25 11.69 25.12
N ASP A 135 0.64 10.46 24.79
CA ASP A 135 2.05 10.05 24.70
C ASP A 135 2.68 10.40 23.33
N ALA A 136 1.87 10.49 22.27
CA ALA A 136 2.32 10.90 20.94
C ALA A 136 1.32 11.85 20.27
N LEU A 137 1.84 12.73 19.42
CA LEU A 137 1.06 13.70 18.65
C LEU A 137 1.14 13.39 17.16
N PHE A 138 0.00 13.08 16.57
CA PHE A 138 -0.22 12.96 15.13
C PHE A 138 -0.73 14.30 14.60
N SER A 139 0.10 14.98 13.82
CA SER A 139 -0.18 16.32 13.30
C SER A 139 -0.45 16.27 11.81
N LEU A 140 -1.59 16.82 11.38
CA LEU A 140 -1.85 17.13 9.98
C LEU A 140 -1.14 18.44 9.62
N GLU A 141 -0.01 18.32 8.93
CA GLU A 141 0.91 19.40 8.58
C GLU A 141 0.61 20.05 7.22
N LEU A 142 -0.15 19.35 6.37
CA LEU A 142 -0.54 19.76 5.03
C LEU A 142 -1.92 19.19 4.69
N PHE A 143 -2.79 20.03 4.15
CA PHE A 143 -4.04 19.64 3.52
C PHE A 143 -4.28 20.57 2.33
N ASP A 144 -4.54 19.99 1.16
CA ASP A 144 -4.79 20.72 -0.08
C ASP A 144 -5.74 19.91 -0.97
N THR A 145 -6.70 20.59 -1.59
CA THR A 145 -7.71 19.96 -2.45
C THR A 145 -7.69 20.55 -3.85
N ASP A 146 -7.52 19.72 -4.86
CA ASP A 146 -7.72 20.06 -6.27
C ASP A 146 -8.98 19.35 -6.80
N SER A 147 -9.74 19.98 -7.69
CA SER A 147 -10.93 19.37 -8.31
C SER A 147 -11.02 19.74 -9.78
N LYS A 148 -11.03 18.72 -10.64
CA LYS A 148 -11.12 18.87 -12.10
C LYS A 148 -12.46 18.33 -12.59
N ILE A 149 -13.21 19.17 -13.29
CA ILE A 149 -14.50 18.81 -13.88
C ILE A 149 -14.30 18.46 -15.36
N SER A 150 -14.89 17.35 -15.78
CA SER A 150 -15.00 16.91 -17.16
C SER A 150 -16.46 16.76 -17.55
N TYR A 151 -16.78 16.99 -18.82
CA TYR A 151 -18.13 16.94 -19.34
C TYR A 151 -18.15 16.28 -20.73
N ALA A 152 -19.16 15.46 -20.98
CA ALA A 152 -19.40 14.80 -22.26
C ALA A 152 -20.91 14.73 -22.57
N ALA A 153 -21.26 15.00 -23.83
CA ALA A 153 -22.60 14.72 -24.36
C ALA A 153 -22.54 13.43 -25.17
N ILE A 154 -23.28 12.41 -24.72
CA ILE A 154 -23.20 11.06 -25.29
C ILE A 154 -24.54 10.74 -25.98
N PRO A 155 -24.56 10.35 -27.27
CA PRO A 155 -25.76 9.85 -27.91
C PRO A 155 -26.25 8.57 -27.21
N VAL A 156 -27.52 8.54 -26.82
CA VAL A 156 -28.15 7.38 -26.17
C VAL A 156 -29.46 7.02 -26.85
N SER A 157 -29.90 5.77 -26.69
CA SER A 157 -31.20 5.32 -27.16
C SER A 157 -32.18 5.30 -25.99
N LEU A 158 -33.20 6.15 -26.03
CA LEU A 158 -34.23 6.24 -25.00
C LEU A 158 -35.36 5.25 -25.32
N LYS A 159 -35.68 4.36 -24.37
CA LYS A 159 -36.82 3.46 -24.49
C LYS A 159 -38.12 4.21 -24.24
N THR A 160 -39.03 4.21 -25.20
CA THR A 160 -40.39 4.75 -25.06
C THR A 160 -41.43 3.65 -25.33
N PRO A 161 -42.70 3.81 -24.88
CA PRO A 161 -43.78 2.88 -25.22
C PRO A 161 -44.01 2.68 -26.72
N PHE A 162 -43.52 3.60 -27.56
CA PHE A 162 -43.66 3.59 -29.02
C PHE A 162 -42.37 3.17 -29.75
N GLY A 163 -41.32 2.77 -29.03
CA GLY A 163 -40.03 2.33 -29.61
C GLY A 163 -38.82 3.09 -29.05
N ASN A 164 -37.66 2.82 -29.64
CA ASN A 164 -36.40 3.45 -29.26
C ASN A 164 -36.19 4.77 -30.02
N VAL A 165 -36.01 5.87 -29.30
CA VAL A 165 -35.79 7.21 -29.88
C VAL A 165 -34.35 7.67 -29.59
N PRO A 166 -33.62 8.26 -30.55
CA PRO A 166 -32.31 8.84 -30.28
C PRO A 166 -32.44 10.03 -29.33
N GLY A 167 -31.59 10.07 -28.32
CA GLY A 167 -31.48 11.15 -27.35
C GLY A 167 -30.02 11.48 -27.04
N ILE A 168 -29.82 12.52 -26.24
CA ILE A 168 -28.50 12.92 -25.75
C ILE A 168 -28.51 12.78 -24.23
N GLU A 169 -27.56 12.03 -23.68
CA GLU A 169 -27.29 11.96 -22.24
C GLU A 169 -26.10 12.86 -21.93
N HIS A 170 -26.30 13.83 -21.04
CA HIS A 170 -25.23 14.69 -20.57
C HIS A 170 -24.56 14.03 -19.37
N ARG A 171 -23.24 13.82 -19.43
CA ARG A 171 -22.44 13.31 -18.33
C ARG A 171 -21.47 14.38 -17.86
N ALA A 172 -21.43 14.60 -16.56
CA ALA A 172 -20.39 15.38 -15.92
C ALA A 172 -19.61 14.45 -14.97
N SER A 173 -18.29 14.59 -14.89
CA SER A 173 -17.46 13.92 -13.90
C SER A 173 -16.58 14.93 -13.20
N MET A 174 -16.28 14.69 -11.93
CA MET A 174 -15.39 15.50 -11.12
C MET A 174 -14.35 14.57 -10.52
N LEU A 175 -13.08 14.81 -10.84
CA LEU A 175 -11.96 14.19 -10.16
C LEU A 175 -11.51 15.13 -9.05
N THR A 176 -11.68 14.72 -7.80
CA THR A 176 -11.20 15.45 -6.62
C THR A 176 -9.95 14.76 -6.08
N SER A 177 -8.86 15.51 -6.00
CA SER A 177 -7.57 15.08 -5.45
C SER A 177 -7.35 15.77 -4.12
N VAL A 178 -7.12 15.01 -3.06
CA VAL A 178 -6.74 15.50 -1.73
C VAL A 178 -5.31 15.09 -1.44
N LYS A 179 -4.49 16.09 -1.13
CA LYS A 179 -3.12 15.90 -0.65
C LYS A 179 -3.09 16.16 0.85
N THR A 180 -2.60 15.19 1.61
CA THR A 180 -2.39 15.34 3.06
C THR A 180 -0.93 15.08 3.41
N GLY A 181 -0.44 15.74 4.45
CA GLY A 181 0.88 15.50 5.01
C GLY A 181 0.79 15.34 6.51
N TRP A 182 1.38 14.27 7.02
CA TRP A 182 1.28 13.90 8.42
C TRP A 182 2.65 13.77 9.05
N ARG A 183 2.73 14.11 10.34
CA ARG A 183 3.91 13.92 11.15
C ARG A 183 3.54 13.33 12.50
N ILE A 184 4.35 12.41 13.00
CA ILE A 184 4.17 11.80 14.33
C ILE A 184 5.30 12.26 15.22
N TYR A 185 4.97 12.94 16.31
CA TYR A 185 5.92 13.39 17.31
C TYR A 185 5.85 12.50 18.55
N ASP A 186 7.03 12.11 19.03
CA ASP A 186 7.24 11.47 20.32
C ASP A 186 7.99 12.44 21.25
N PRO A 187 7.29 13.11 22.20
CA PRO A 187 7.88 14.05 23.13
C PRO A 187 8.86 13.39 24.11
N ALA A 188 8.63 12.14 24.52
CA ALA A 188 9.48 11.44 25.47
C ALA A 188 10.84 11.09 24.86
N GLY A 189 10.82 10.60 23.62
CA GLY A 189 12.02 10.31 22.84
C GLY A 189 12.65 11.51 22.15
N ARG A 190 11.94 12.65 22.06
CA ARG A 190 12.29 13.83 21.23
C ARG A 190 12.59 13.44 19.78
N ASN A 191 11.76 12.56 19.22
CA ASN A 191 11.91 12.03 17.87
C ASN A 191 10.66 12.24 17.03
N ILE A 192 10.86 12.48 15.73
CA ILE A 192 9.79 12.41 14.74
C ILE A 192 9.75 10.97 14.24
N LEU A 193 8.66 10.25 14.53
CA LEU A 193 8.53 8.82 14.21
C LEU A 193 8.15 8.59 12.74
N ASP A 194 7.46 9.53 12.13
CA ASP A 194 7.11 9.50 10.70
C ASP A 194 6.89 10.92 10.17
N GLU A 195 7.19 11.12 8.90
CA GLU A 195 6.85 12.30 8.12
C GLU A 195 6.50 11.83 6.71
N PHE A 196 5.23 12.00 6.32
CA PHE A 196 4.75 11.40 5.08
C PHE A 196 3.65 12.24 4.43
N ALA A 197 3.82 12.52 3.14
CA ALA A 197 2.80 13.10 2.30
C ALA A 197 2.11 12.03 1.44
N LEU A 198 0.79 12.12 1.33
CA LEU A 198 -0.03 11.20 0.54
C LEU A 198 -1.04 11.99 -0.30
N ASN A 199 -1.26 11.51 -1.52
CA ASN A 199 -2.28 12.02 -2.43
C ASN A 199 -3.37 10.95 -2.60
N ARG A 200 -4.63 11.37 -2.61
CA ARG A 200 -5.79 10.51 -2.85
C ARG A 200 -6.76 11.17 -3.80
N ASP A 201 -7.18 10.39 -4.78
CA ASP A 201 -8.10 10.84 -5.82
C ASP A 201 -9.44 10.12 -5.69
N LEU A 202 -10.53 10.83 -5.94
CA LEU A 202 -11.87 10.28 -6.03
C LEU A 202 -12.62 10.89 -7.21
N THR A 203 -13.19 10.03 -8.03
CA THR A 203 -13.98 10.44 -9.19
C THR A 203 -15.46 10.32 -8.89
N PHE A 204 -16.17 11.44 -8.93
CA PHE A 204 -17.62 11.51 -8.93
C PHE A 204 -18.12 11.67 -10.35
N SER A 205 -19.30 11.11 -10.64
CA SER A 205 -19.96 11.33 -11.93
C SER A 205 -21.45 11.54 -11.74
N GLY A 206 -21.99 12.45 -12.54
CA GLY A 206 -23.39 12.83 -12.60
C GLY A 206 -23.91 12.71 -14.03
N ARG A 207 -25.20 12.41 -14.16
CA ARG A 207 -25.89 12.37 -15.45
C ARG A 207 -27.09 13.30 -15.40
N GLY A 208 -27.39 13.94 -16.52
CA GLY A 208 -28.51 14.86 -16.63
C GLY A 208 -29.08 14.93 -18.02
N ILE A 209 -30.31 15.46 -18.10
CA ILE A 209 -30.99 15.77 -19.36
C ILE A 209 -30.48 17.07 -20.00
N ASN A 210 -29.65 17.83 -19.27
CA ASN A 210 -28.94 19.01 -19.75
C ASN A 210 -27.64 19.23 -18.92
N PRO A 211 -26.71 20.11 -19.36
CA PRO A 211 -25.46 20.35 -18.66
C PRO A 211 -25.64 20.87 -17.22
N VAL A 212 -26.64 21.72 -16.97
CA VAL A 212 -26.93 22.28 -15.65
C VAL A 212 -27.42 21.20 -14.68
N ALA A 213 -28.26 20.27 -15.14
CA ALA A 213 -28.72 19.13 -14.38
C ALA A 213 -27.59 18.11 -14.11
N ALA A 214 -26.71 17.90 -15.09
CA ALA A 214 -25.53 17.05 -14.93
C ALA A 214 -24.52 17.66 -13.93
N ALA A 215 -24.34 18.99 -13.95
CA ALA A 215 -23.53 19.72 -12.97
C ALA A 215 -24.20 19.80 -11.59
N GLY A 216 -25.53 19.83 -11.52
CA GLY A 216 -26.30 19.78 -10.28
C GLY A 216 -26.05 18.50 -9.47
N ALA A 217 -25.75 17.39 -10.14
CA ALA A 217 -25.32 16.15 -9.48
C ALA A 217 -23.92 16.24 -8.82
N LEU A 218 -23.14 17.28 -9.14
CA LEU A 218 -21.82 17.56 -8.55
C LEU A 218 -21.89 18.50 -7.34
N ILE A 219 -23.08 18.99 -6.95
CA ILE A 219 -23.29 19.91 -5.80
C ILE A 219 -22.84 19.29 -4.46
N ASN A 220 -22.74 17.95 -4.37
CA ASN A 220 -22.20 17.25 -3.21
C ASN A 220 -20.65 17.30 -3.10
N ARG A 221 -19.98 18.23 -3.78
CA ARG A 221 -18.52 18.43 -3.73
C ARG A 221 -17.97 18.52 -2.30
N LYS A 222 -18.68 19.19 -1.39
CA LYS A 222 -18.29 19.27 0.02
C LYS A 222 -18.25 17.90 0.70
N GLU A 223 -19.29 17.09 0.50
CA GLU A 223 -19.33 15.72 1.04
C GLU A 223 -18.30 14.81 0.36
N ALA A 224 -18.00 15.05 -0.93
CA ALA A 224 -16.91 14.41 -1.63
C ALA A 224 -15.55 14.69 -0.96
N VAL A 225 -15.20 15.96 -0.73
CA VAL A 225 -13.95 16.35 -0.07
C VAL A 225 -13.85 15.75 1.34
N LYS A 226 -14.93 15.80 2.12
CA LYS A 226 -14.97 15.15 3.45
C LYS A 226 -14.73 13.65 3.36
N THR A 227 -15.36 12.97 2.39
CA THR A 227 -15.20 11.52 2.18
C THR A 227 -13.76 11.17 1.82
N VAL A 228 -13.14 11.90 0.89
CA VAL A 228 -11.73 11.69 0.52
C VAL A 228 -10.82 12.00 1.69
N GLY A 229 -11.11 13.06 2.46
CA GLY A 229 -10.38 13.39 3.69
C GLY A 229 -10.39 12.25 4.71
N ILE A 230 -11.57 11.71 5.04
CA ILE A 230 -11.71 10.54 5.93
C ILE A 230 -10.84 9.38 5.43
N GLN A 231 -10.93 9.06 4.14
CA GLN A 231 -10.15 7.98 3.54
C GLN A 231 -8.64 8.28 3.59
N ALA A 232 -8.23 9.52 3.35
CA ALA A 232 -6.83 9.95 3.42
C ALA A 232 -6.26 9.73 4.84
N GLY A 233 -7.00 10.15 5.88
CA GLY A 233 -6.65 9.91 7.28
C GLY A 233 -6.57 8.43 7.64
N GLN A 234 -7.59 7.64 7.26
CA GLN A 234 -7.59 6.19 7.48
C GLN A 234 -6.39 5.51 6.81
N ASN A 235 -6.09 5.87 5.56
CA ASN A 235 -4.95 5.32 4.83
C ASN A 235 -3.61 5.66 5.48
N TYR A 236 -3.49 6.84 6.08
CA TYR A 236 -2.30 7.18 6.86
C TYR A 236 -2.18 6.28 8.10
N GLY A 237 -3.29 6.05 8.81
CA GLY A 237 -3.36 5.17 9.97
C GLY A 237 -2.88 3.75 9.69
N MET A 238 -3.07 3.23 8.47
CA MET A 238 -2.56 1.91 8.08
C MET A 238 -1.03 1.78 8.12
N ARG A 239 -0.27 2.89 8.13
CA ARG A 239 1.21 2.87 8.16
C ARG A 239 1.80 2.41 9.50
N ILE A 240 0.99 2.39 10.55
CA ILE A 240 1.41 1.91 11.88
C ILE A 240 0.89 0.49 12.17
N ILE A 241 0.23 -0.16 11.19
CA ILE A 241 -0.38 -1.48 11.34
C ILE A 241 0.41 -2.53 10.55
N PRO A 242 0.87 -3.62 11.18
CA PRO A 242 1.40 -4.77 10.46
C PRO A 242 0.37 -5.34 9.48
N TYR A 243 0.83 -5.78 8.31
CA TYR A 243 -0.09 -6.20 7.25
C TYR A 243 0.31 -7.55 6.64
N ARG A 244 -0.70 -8.36 6.31
CA ARG A 244 -0.49 -9.62 5.60
C ARG A 244 -0.46 -9.35 4.11
N THR A 245 0.59 -9.83 3.46
CA THR A 245 0.71 -9.78 1.99
C THR A 245 0.99 -11.16 1.43
N ARG A 246 0.37 -11.44 0.28
CA ARG A 246 0.70 -12.62 -0.50
C ARG A 246 2.01 -12.37 -1.25
N VAL A 247 2.91 -13.34 -1.19
CA VAL A 247 4.20 -13.32 -1.88
C VAL A 247 4.41 -14.63 -2.62
N THR A 248 5.26 -14.62 -3.63
CA THR A 248 5.61 -15.81 -4.41
C THR A 248 7.04 -16.25 -4.18
N ARG A 249 7.29 -17.56 -4.30
CA ARG A 249 8.65 -18.12 -4.35
C ARG A 249 8.74 -19.11 -5.50
N ASP A 250 9.87 -19.09 -6.18
CA ASP A 250 10.24 -20.18 -7.07
C ASP A 250 10.60 -21.42 -6.26
N TYR A 251 10.23 -22.60 -6.76
CA TYR A 251 10.74 -23.88 -6.30
C TYR A 251 10.98 -24.81 -7.49
N TYR A 252 12.01 -25.64 -7.44
CA TYR A 252 12.36 -26.55 -8.52
C TYR A 252 11.39 -27.72 -8.60
N VAL A 253 10.97 -28.07 -9.82
CA VAL A 253 10.01 -29.16 -10.07
C VAL A 253 10.58 -30.26 -10.98
N LYS A 254 11.85 -30.13 -11.39
CA LYS A 254 12.53 -31.06 -12.30
C LYS A 254 13.91 -31.45 -11.81
N GLY A 255 14.29 -32.69 -12.11
CA GLY A 255 15.60 -33.27 -11.86
C GLY A 255 15.49 -34.78 -11.89
N THR A 256 14.70 -35.33 -10.96
CA THR A 256 14.46 -36.77 -10.81
C THR A 256 12.97 -37.07 -10.71
N ASP A 257 12.61 -38.35 -10.66
CA ASP A 257 11.24 -38.78 -10.40
C ASP A 257 10.72 -38.29 -9.03
N ASN A 258 11.61 -38.16 -8.04
CA ASN A 258 11.28 -37.57 -6.75
C ASN A 258 10.84 -36.12 -6.90
N PHE A 259 11.48 -35.30 -7.74
CA PHE A 259 11.02 -33.93 -8.02
C PHE A 259 9.63 -33.91 -8.69
N ARG A 260 9.37 -34.85 -9.60
CA ARG A 260 8.06 -34.95 -10.27
C ARG A 260 6.94 -35.35 -9.29
N ILE A 261 7.22 -36.29 -8.39
CA ILE A 261 6.28 -36.72 -7.35
C ILE A 261 6.11 -35.61 -6.31
N ALA A 262 7.20 -34.97 -5.86
CA ALA A 262 7.18 -33.86 -4.92
C ALA A 262 6.38 -32.67 -5.44
N ARG A 263 6.53 -32.32 -6.73
CA ARG A 263 5.68 -31.32 -7.40
C ARG A 263 4.19 -31.63 -7.24
N ARG A 264 3.77 -32.86 -7.53
CA ARG A 264 2.35 -33.27 -7.37
C ARG A 264 1.88 -33.15 -5.92
N LYS A 265 2.72 -33.55 -4.95
CA LYS A 265 2.42 -33.40 -3.52
C LYS A 265 2.28 -31.94 -3.11
N ALA A 266 3.20 -31.09 -3.53
CA ALA A 266 3.17 -29.64 -3.28
C ALA A 266 1.91 -28.98 -3.88
N GLN A 267 1.52 -29.37 -5.10
CA GLN A 267 0.32 -28.87 -5.77
C GLN A 267 -0.99 -29.24 -5.05
N THR A 268 -1.01 -30.35 -4.32
CA THR A 268 -2.14 -30.74 -3.46
C THR A 268 -1.97 -30.28 -2.00
N GLY A 269 -1.04 -29.36 -1.72
CA GLY A 269 -0.80 -28.81 -0.38
C GLY A 269 0.02 -29.70 0.57
N ASN A 270 0.44 -30.89 0.14
CA ASN A 270 1.27 -31.80 0.94
C ASN A 270 2.76 -31.43 0.83
N TRP A 271 3.11 -30.29 1.42
CA TRP A 271 4.47 -29.74 1.40
C TRP A 271 5.45 -30.58 2.21
N ASP A 272 5.03 -31.13 3.35
CA ASP A 272 5.88 -32.01 4.17
C ASP A 272 6.24 -33.30 3.42
N GLY A 273 5.27 -33.89 2.72
CA GLY A 273 5.50 -35.05 1.86
C GLY A 273 6.42 -34.75 0.67
N ALA A 274 6.38 -33.53 0.14
CA ALA A 274 7.34 -33.06 -0.86
C ALA A 274 8.74 -32.88 -0.26
N ALA A 275 8.82 -32.34 0.96
CA ALA A 275 10.07 -32.14 1.70
C ALA A 275 10.81 -33.46 1.96
N VAL A 276 10.11 -34.55 2.28
CA VAL A 276 10.72 -35.88 2.44
C VAL A 276 11.44 -36.32 1.16
N LEU A 277 10.87 -36.06 -0.01
CA LEU A 277 11.46 -36.43 -1.29
C LEU A 277 12.63 -35.52 -1.65
N TRP A 278 12.51 -34.21 -1.46
CA TRP A 278 13.63 -33.29 -1.68
C TRP A 278 14.78 -33.56 -0.72
N LYS A 279 14.51 -33.86 0.56
CA LYS A 279 15.55 -34.19 1.54
C LYS A 279 16.42 -35.36 1.08
N LYS A 280 15.81 -36.42 0.51
CA LYS A 280 16.55 -37.56 -0.07
C LYS A 280 17.48 -37.15 -1.22
N GLU A 281 17.08 -36.15 -2.00
CA GLU A 281 17.83 -35.64 -3.14
C GLU A 281 18.97 -34.70 -2.75
N THR A 282 19.05 -34.24 -1.49
CA THR A 282 20.12 -33.34 -1.03
C THR A 282 21.52 -33.96 -1.03
N THR A 283 21.60 -35.29 -1.10
CA THR A 283 22.85 -36.06 -1.18
C THR A 283 23.00 -36.76 -2.55
N ASN A 284 22.28 -36.30 -3.58
CA ASN A 284 22.37 -36.89 -4.91
C ASN A 284 23.78 -36.71 -5.51
N PRO A 285 24.36 -37.74 -6.16
CA PRO A 285 25.64 -37.61 -6.88
C PRO A 285 25.66 -36.50 -7.94
N ASP A 286 24.52 -36.24 -8.58
CA ASP A 286 24.34 -35.07 -9.44
C ASP A 286 24.22 -33.81 -8.58
N ARG A 287 25.30 -33.01 -8.60
CA ARG A 287 25.41 -31.73 -7.89
C ARG A 287 24.29 -30.75 -8.24
N THR A 288 23.79 -30.76 -9.47
CA THR A 288 22.68 -29.89 -9.88
C THR A 288 21.39 -30.30 -9.17
N VAL A 289 21.12 -31.61 -9.11
CA VAL A 289 19.95 -32.15 -8.41
C VAL A 289 20.04 -31.87 -6.91
N ALA A 290 21.19 -32.14 -6.29
CA ALA A 290 21.44 -31.86 -4.87
C ALA A 290 21.27 -30.37 -4.53
N GLY A 291 21.81 -29.47 -5.37
CA GLY A 291 21.65 -28.03 -5.21
C GLY A 291 20.20 -27.54 -5.36
N ARG A 292 19.42 -28.12 -6.28
CA ARG A 292 17.98 -27.83 -6.40
C ARG A 292 17.20 -28.32 -5.19
N ALA A 293 17.56 -29.49 -4.68
CA ALA A 293 16.91 -30.09 -3.53
C ALA A 293 17.17 -29.28 -2.26
N CYS A 294 18.41 -28.86 -2.03
CA CYS A 294 18.77 -27.95 -0.93
C CYS A 294 17.99 -26.62 -1.03
N TYR A 295 17.85 -26.06 -2.23
CA TYR A 295 17.05 -24.84 -2.41
C TYR A 295 15.57 -25.07 -2.07
N ASN A 296 14.97 -26.18 -2.52
CA ASN A 296 13.59 -26.49 -2.18
C ASN A 296 13.39 -26.74 -0.67
N MET A 297 14.37 -27.33 0.01
CA MET A 297 14.34 -27.46 1.48
C MET A 297 14.29 -26.09 2.16
N ALA A 298 14.98 -25.07 1.62
CA ALA A 298 14.88 -23.71 2.12
C ALA A 298 13.45 -23.14 2.00
N ILE A 299 12.76 -23.41 0.89
CA ILE A 299 11.35 -23.00 0.70
C ILE A 299 10.45 -23.65 1.76
N ILE A 300 10.61 -24.94 2.02
CA ILE A 300 9.82 -25.65 3.04
C ILE A 300 10.04 -25.05 4.42
N CYS A 301 11.31 -24.81 4.80
CA CYS A 301 11.60 -24.19 6.08
C CYS A 301 10.99 -22.79 6.20
N GLU A 302 10.92 -22.00 5.12
CA GLU A 302 10.19 -20.72 5.12
C GLU A 302 8.68 -20.92 5.32
N ILE A 303 8.08 -21.91 4.64
CA ILE A 303 6.65 -22.24 4.80
C ILE A 303 6.35 -22.60 6.26
N ASN A 304 7.24 -23.35 6.91
CA ASN A 304 7.09 -23.80 8.30
C ASN A 304 7.48 -22.72 9.34
N GLY A 305 7.90 -21.53 8.91
CA GLY A 305 8.31 -20.43 9.81
C GLY A 305 9.74 -20.57 10.37
N GLU A 306 10.48 -21.59 9.99
CA GLU A 306 11.85 -21.88 10.43
C GLU A 306 12.88 -21.08 9.61
N LEU A 307 12.85 -19.74 9.72
CA LEU A 307 13.67 -18.86 8.87
C LEU A 307 15.18 -19.10 9.01
N ASP A 308 15.66 -19.45 10.21
CA ASP A 308 17.07 -19.77 10.42
C ASP A 308 17.50 -21.03 9.68
N LEU A 309 16.65 -22.05 9.66
CA LEU A 309 16.92 -23.27 8.92
C LEU A 309 16.80 -23.02 7.41
N ALA A 310 15.84 -22.20 6.99
CA ALA A 310 15.69 -21.79 5.59
C ALA A 310 16.96 -21.08 5.07
N ILE A 311 17.54 -20.18 5.87
CA ILE A 311 18.79 -19.49 5.52
C ILE A 311 19.92 -20.50 5.36
N LYS A 312 20.08 -21.45 6.29
CA LYS A 312 21.13 -22.48 6.22
C LYS A 312 20.99 -23.36 4.97
N TRP A 313 19.79 -23.82 4.64
CA TRP A 313 19.56 -24.61 3.42
C TRP A 313 19.83 -23.82 2.14
N SER A 314 19.47 -22.54 2.14
CA SER A 314 19.72 -21.64 1.00
C SER A 314 21.21 -21.37 0.82
N GLN A 315 21.94 -21.13 1.92
CA GLN A 315 23.41 -21.03 1.92
C GLN A 315 24.05 -22.29 1.38
N LYS A 316 23.67 -23.47 1.88
CA LYS A 316 24.15 -24.76 1.38
C LYS A 316 23.94 -24.91 -0.13
N ALA A 317 22.74 -24.57 -0.63
CA ALA A 317 22.43 -24.62 -2.06
C ALA A 317 23.35 -23.72 -2.91
N TYR A 318 23.73 -22.55 -2.40
CA TYR A 318 24.62 -21.64 -3.10
C TYR A 318 26.09 -22.02 -2.95
N GLU A 319 26.57 -22.19 -1.73
CA GLU A 319 27.98 -22.38 -1.39
C GLU A 319 28.53 -23.72 -1.90
N GLU A 320 27.77 -24.81 -1.75
CA GLU A 320 28.23 -26.15 -2.17
C GLU A 320 27.88 -26.47 -3.64
N TYR A 321 26.78 -25.90 -4.17
CA TYR A 321 26.22 -26.30 -5.47
C TYR A 321 26.04 -25.16 -6.49
N ASN A 322 26.48 -23.93 -6.16
CA ASN A 322 26.39 -22.75 -7.03
C ASN A 322 24.96 -22.45 -7.53
N ASN A 323 23.95 -22.74 -6.72
CA ASN A 323 22.56 -22.45 -7.07
C ASN A 323 22.29 -20.93 -7.00
N ARG A 324 22.28 -20.26 -8.14
CA ARG A 324 22.14 -18.79 -8.22
C ARG A 324 20.81 -18.25 -7.68
N LEU A 325 19.72 -19.02 -7.74
CA LEU A 325 18.43 -18.60 -7.14
C LEU A 325 18.54 -18.48 -5.61
N ALA A 326 19.39 -19.32 -5.01
CA ALA A 326 19.59 -19.32 -3.57
C ALA A 326 20.24 -18.02 -3.06
N LEU A 327 21.18 -17.41 -3.81
CA LEU A 327 21.85 -16.18 -3.38
C LEU A 327 20.87 -15.01 -3.14
N ASN A 328 19.93 -14.80 -4.06
CA ASN A 328 18.90 -13.77 -3.89
C ASN A 328 17.95 -14.13 -2.76
N TYR A 329 17.65 -15.41 -2.62
CA TYR A 329 16.74 -15.91 -1.61
C TYR A 329 17.30 -15.80 -0.18
N ILE A 330 18.61 -15.99 0.03
CA ILE A 330 19.28 -15.71 1.31
C ILE A 330 19.02 -14.28 1.77
N ARG A 331 19.18 -13.30 0.88
CA ARG A 331 18.94 -11.88 1.19
C ARG A 331 17.49 -11.63 1.57
N LEU A 332 16.56 -12.22 0.82
CA LEU A 332 15.13 -12.15 1.12
C LEU A 332 14.82 -12.73 2.50
N LEU A 333 15.33 -13.91 2.82
CA LEU A 333 15.10 -14.58 4.10
C LEU A 333 15.69 -13.80 5.28
N LYS A 334 16.90 -13.23 5.11
CA LYS A 334 17.52 -12.35 6.13
C LYS A 334 16.68 -11.08 6.37
N ASN A 335 16.21 -10.43 5.31
CA ASN A 335 15.33 -9.27 5.43
C ASN A 335 14.01 -9.64 6.13
N ARG A 336 13.45 -10.81 5.81
CA ARG A 336 12.25 -11.31 6.48
C ARG A 336 12.51 -11.58 7.96
N LYS A 337 13.66 -12.19 8.32
CA LYS A 337 14.06 -12.42 9.71
C LYS A 337 14.18 -11.09 10.48
N ALA A 338 14.85 -10.09 9.91
CA ALA A 338 14.91 -8.76 10.51
C ALA A 338 13.52 -8.14 10.68
N GLY A 339 12.64 -8.30 9.67
CA GLY A 339 11.24 -7.87 9.76
C GLY A 339 10.45 -8.56 10.88
N ASN A 340 10.70 -9.84 11.15
CA ASN A 340 10.08 -10.55 12.28
C ASN A 340 10.53 -9.97 13.64
N GLU A 341 11.77 -9.51 13.76
CA GLU A 341 12.21 -8.83 15.00
C GLU A 341 11.51 -7.49 15.19
N VAL A 342 11.24 -6.75 14.11
CA VAL A 342 10.42 -5.52 14.17
C VAL A 342 8.97 -5.85 14.52
N LEU A 343 8.41 -6.93 13.97
CA LEU A 343 7.05 -7.38 14.31
C LEU A 343 6.91 -7.66 15.81
N LYS A 344 7.88 -8.33 16.43
CA LYS A 344 7.87 -8.57 17.89
C LYS A 344 7.83 -7.27 18.69
N GLN A 345 8.42 -6.18 18.19
CA GLN A 345 8.35 -4.86 18.84
C GLN A 345 6.99 -4.18 18.60
N GLN A 346 6.35 -4.44 17.45
CA GLN A 346 5.07 -3.83 17.07
C GLN A 346 3.85 -4.58 17.66
N GLU A 347 3.99 -5.87 17.93
CA GLU A 347 2.96 -6.75 18.51
C GLU A 347 3.01 -6.81 20.04
N VAL A 348 3.77 -5.94 20.72
CA VAL A 348 3.83 -5.93 22.20
C VAL A 348 2.45 -5.57 22.76
N GLU A 349 1.76 -6.60 23.24
CA GLU A 349 0.49 -6.56 24.00
C GLU A 349 0.55 -5.54 25.15
#